data_AF-A0A1Y1Z617-F1
#
_entry.id   AF-A0A1Y1Z617-F1
#
_cell.length_a   1.000
_cell.length_b   1.000
_cell.length_c   1.000
_cell.angle_alpha   90.00
_cell.angle_beta   90.00
_cell.angle_gamma   90.00
#
_symmetry.space_group_name_H-M   'P 1'
#
loop_
_entity.id
_entity.type
_entity.pdbx_description
1 polymer ?
#
loop_
_entity_poly.entity_id
_entity_poly.type
_entity_poly.pdbx_seq_one_letter_code
_entity_poly.pdbx_strand_id
1 'polypeptide(L)' 'LAKHQKQGWLHISDERNPPPWGRIPLPEDIFGSVNVVDGEIIEGSYQRMLTHRIVSSNGLFKLSEPFHQKLLQVLK' A
#
# COMPACT_ATOMS: atom_id res chain seq x y z
N LEU A 1 2.74 -10.45 8.71
CA LEU A 1 3.97 -9.62 8.77
C LEU A 1 4.00 -8.67 9.97
N ALA A 2 2.95 -7.86 10.21
CA ALA A 2 2.88 -6.92 11.36
C ALA A 2 3.07 -7.55 12.76
N LYS A 3 2.75 -8.85 12.94
CA LYS A 3 2.99 -9.58 14.20
C LYS A 3 4.47 -9.86 14.51
N HIS A 4 5.36 -9.78 13.52
CA HIS A 4 6.79 -10.12 13.67
C HIS A 4 7.72 -8.93 13.40
N GLN A 5 7.37 -8.06 12.45
CA GLN A 5 8.01 -6.74 12.28
C GLN A 5 7.17 -5.70 12.99
N LYS A 6 7.52 -5.45 14.26
CA LYS A 6 6.87 -4.46 15.11
C LYS A 6 7.25 -3.02 14.74
N GLN A 7 8.25 -2.82 13.90
CA GLN A 7 8.83 -1.51 13.59
C GLN A 7 9.13 -1.43 12.09
N GLY A 8 8.85 -0.29 11.45
CA GLY A 8 9.25 0.01 10.08
C GLY A 8 8.14 0.57 9.20
N TRP A 9 8.39 0.61 7.89
CA TRP A 9 7.41 1.11 6.91
C TRP A 9 6.60 -0.03 6.30
N LEU A 10 5.29 0.15 6.25
CA LEU A 10 4.36 -0.72 5.55
C LEU A 10 3.98 -0.08 4.22
N HIS A 11 4.28 -0.78 3.12
CA HIS A 11 3.93 -0.34 1.78
C HIS A 11 2.51 -0.80 1.40
N ILE A 12 1.73 0.13 0.86
CA ILE A 12 0.41 -0.12 0.27
C ILE A 12 0.66 -0.36 -1.21
N SER A 13 0.58 -1.62 -1.63
CA SER A 13 0.83 -2.03 -3.01
C SER A 13 -0.39 -1.80 -3.90
N ASP A 14 -0.12 -1.54 -5.16
CA ASP A 14 -1.08 -1.59 -6.25
C ASP A 14 -1.18 -3.02 -6.81
N GLU A 15 -2.38 -3.58 -6.82
CA GLU A 15 -2.62 -4.96 -7.24
C GLU A 15 -2.67 -5.16 -8.76
N ARG A 16 -2.50 -4.09 -9.56
CA ARG A 16 -2.32 -4.24 -11.01
C ARG A 16 -1.08 -5.06 -11.38
N ASN A 17 -0.01 -4.95 -10.59
CA ASN A 17 1.27 -5.60 -10.86
C ASN A 17 1.84 -6.19 -9.55
N PRO A 18 1.30 -7.31 -9.07
CA PRO A 18 1.72 -7.88 -7.79
C PRO A 18 3.20 -8.33 -7.85
N PRO A 19 3.99 -8.07 -6.79
CA PRO A 19 5.38 -8.51 -6.77
C PRO A 19 5.48 -10.05 -6.71
N PRO A 20 6.61 -10.61 -7.16
CA PRO A 20 6.94 -12.00 -6.88
C PRO A 20 6.87 -12.31 -5.37
N TRP A 21 6.60 -13.58 -5.03
CA TRP A 21 6.50 -14.00 -3.64
C TRP A 21 7.73 -13.58 -2.82
N GLY A 22 7.50 -13.00 -1.64
CA GLY A 22 8.57 -12.57 -0.73
C GLY A 22 9.34 -11.33 -1.19
N ARG A 23 8.90 -10.63 -2.25
CA ARG A 23 9.49 -9.38 -2.71
C ARG A 23 8.62 -8.17 -2.37
N ILE A 24 9.29 -7.03 -2.19
CA ILE A 24 8.65 -5.72 -2.12
C ILE A 24 8.31 -5.29 -3.56
N PRO A 25 7.17 -4.60 -3.79
CA PRO A 25 6.84 -4.05 -5.11
C PRO A 25 7.88 -3.05 -5.62
N LEU A 26 7.86 -2.80 -6.93
CA LEU A 26 8.62 -1.70 -7.51
C LEU A 26 8.05 -0.35 -7.02
N PRO A 27 8.87 0.72 -6.93
CA PRO A 27 8.40 2.02 -6.46
C PRO A 27 7.15 2.54 -7.19
N GLU A 28 7.04 2.34 -8.50
CA GLU A 28 5.87 2.73 -9.30
C GLU A 28 4.58 1.96 -8.94
N ASP A 29 4.71 0.78 -8.33
CA ASP A 29 3.60 -0.10 -7.92
C ASP A 29 3.30 0.02 -6.41
N ILE A 30 3.93 0.98 -5.70
CA ILE A 30 3.62 1.31 -4.31
C ILE A 30 2.76 2.58 -4.34
N PHE A 31 1.51 2.50 -3.90
CA PHE A 31 0.64 3.69 -3.81
C PHE A 31 1.13 4.68 -2.75
N GLY A 32 1.58 4.16 -1.61
CA GLY A 32 2.14 4.93 -0.53
C GLY A 32 2.61 4.03 0.61
N SER A 33 3.14 4.65 1.65
CA SER A 33 3.66 3.95 2.82
C SER A 33 3.16 4.59 4.10
N VAL A 34 3.02 3.78 5.15
CA VAL A 34 2.73 4.26 6.50
C VAL A 34 3.79 3.72 7.45
N ASN A 35 4.10 4.48 8.50
CA ASN A 35 5.01 4.03 9.52
C ASN A 35 4.27 3.14 10.53
N VAL A 36 4.94 2.08 10.96
CA VAL A 36 4.45 1.11 11.94
C VAL A 36 5.40 1.10 13.13
N VAL A 37 4.86 1.32 14.32
CA VAL A 37 5.60 1.31 15.58
C VAL A 37 4.85 0.44 16.59
N ASP A 38 5.58 -0.47 17.22
CA ASP A 38 5.06 -1.51 18.11
C ASP A 38 3.89 -2.34 17.52
N GLY A 39 3.89 -2.50 16.19
CA GLY A 39 2.86 -3.22 15.44
C GLY A 39 1.61 -2.39 15.11
N GLU A 40 1.56 -1.13 15.54
CA GLU A 40 0.47 -0.19 15.28
C GLU A 40 0.85 0.80 14.17
N ILE A 41 -0.13 1.18 13.35
CA ILE A 41 0.08 2.21 12.32
C ILE A 41 0.10 3.58 13.00
N ILE A 42 1.16 4.36 12.75
CA ILE A 42 1.23 5.74 13.23
C ILE A 42 0.30 6.62 12.40
N GLU A 43 -0.71 7.22 13.04
CA GLU A 43 -1.62 8.15 12.38
C GLU A 43 -0.87 9.36 11.80
N GLY A 44 -1.31 9.85 10.64
CA GLY A 44 -0.67 10.97 9.94
C GLY A 44 0.69 10.65 9.28
N SER A 45 1.22 9.43 9.45
CA SER A 45 2.50 9.03 8.86
C SER A 45 2.44 8.69 7.37
N TYR A 46 1.26 8.77 6.74
CA TYR A 46 1.11 8.41 5.34
C TYR A 46 2.00 9.27 4.45
N GLN A 47 2.81 8.59 3.64
CA GLN A 47 3.64 9.19 2.61
C GLN A 47 3.26 8.60 1.25
N ARG A 48 2.81 9.46 0.34
CA ARG A 48 2.56 9.07 -1.04
C ARG A 48 3.86 8.67 -1.74
N MET A 49 3.80 7.68 -2.61
CA MET A 49 4.92 7.39 -3.50
C MET A 49 4.88 8.34 -4.68
N LEU A 50 5.99 9.01 -4.97
CA LEU A 50 6.03 10.04 -6.01
C LEU A 50 5.99 9.44 -7.43
N THR A 51 6.45 8.20 -7.60
CA THR A 51 6.52 7.51 -8.88
C THR A 51 5.22 6.82 -9.28
N HIS A 52 4.30 6.58 -8.34
CA HIS A 52 3.04 5.89 -8.61
C HIS A 52 2.06 6.76 -9.41
N ARG A 53 1.44 6.16 -10.43
CA ARG A 53 0.42 6.81 -11.27
C ARG A 53 -0.91 6.07 -11.17
N ILE A 54 -2.02 6.80 -11.11
CA ILE A 54 -3.37 6.22 -11.06
C ILE A 54 -3.67 5.40 -12.33
N VAL A 55 -3.13 5.81 -13.48
CA VAL A 55 -3.23 5.07 -14.75
C VAL A 55 -1.81 4.84 -15.27
N SER A 56 -1.53 3.61 -15.67
CA SER A 56 -0.24 3.19 -16.23
C SER A 56 -0.46 2.25 -17.42
N SER A 57 0.61 1.76 -18.04
CA SER A 57 0.54 0.70 -19.06
C SER A 57 -0.11 -0.60 -18.54
N ASN A 58 -0.14 -0.80 -17.21
CA ASN A 58 -0.74 -1.95 -16.56
C ASN A 58 -2.24 -1.74 -16.25
N GLY A 59 -2.85 -0.65 -16.73
CA GLY A 59 -4.28 -0.36 -16.59
C GLY A 59 -4.60 0.66 -15.50
N LEU A 60 -5.79 0.56 -14.88
CA LEU A 60 -6.28 1.46 -13.83
C LEU A 60 -5.94 0.92 -12.42
N PHE A 61 -5.49 1.80 -11.51
CA PHE A 61 -5.12 1.49 -10.13
C PHE A 61 -6.09 0.54 -9.43
N LYS A 62 -5.55 -0.49 -8.76
CA LYS A 62 -6.35 -1.45 -8.00
C LYS A 62 -5.82 -1.55 -6.58
N LEU A 63 -6.69 -1.25 -5.62
CA LEU A 63 -6.46 -1.57 -4.22
C LEU A 63 -6.70 -3.06 -4.00
N SER A 64 -6.06 -3.60 -2.96
CA SER A 64 -6.45 -4.89 -2.43
C SER A 64 -7.89 -4.89 -1.95
N GLU A 65 -8.54 -6.05 -2.04
CA GLU A 65 -9.94 -6.23 -1.64
C GLU A 65 -10.28 -5.56 -0.28
N PRO A 66 -9.54 -5.79 0.83
CA PRO A 66 -9.87 -5.15 2.10
C PRO A 66 -9.78 -3.62 2.06
N PHE A 67 -8.80 -3.05 1.36
CA PHE A 67 -8.68 -1.60 1.21
C PHE A 67 -9.74 -1.03 0.28
N HIS A 68 -10.08 -1.73 -0.79
CA HIS A 68 -11.16 -1.33 -1.68
C HIS A 68 -12.50 -1.27 -0.93
N GLN A 69 -12.84 -2.30 -0.16
CA GLN A 69 -14.06 -2.31 0.65
C GLN A 69 -14.05 -1.19 1.69
N LYS A 70 -12.92 -0.95 2.36
CA LYS A 70 -12.81 0.16 3.32
C LYS A 70 -12.98 1.52 2.65
N LEU A 71 -12.45 1.71 1.45
CA LEU A 71 -12.63 2.94 0.68
C LEU A 71 -14.12 3.15 0.36
N LEU A 72 -14.81 2.12 -0.14
CA LEU A 72 -16.25 2.20 -0.43
C LEU A 72 -17.09 2.54 0.80
N GLN A 73 -16.69 2.09 2.00
CA GLN A 73 -17.37 2.44 3.25
C GLN A 73 -17.20 3.92 3.63
N VAL A 74 -16.04 4.51 3.34
CA VAL A 74 -15.74 5.92 3.67
C VAL A 74 -16.34 6.89 2.65
N LEU A 75 -16.53 6.44 1.40
CA LEU A 75 -17.11 7.24 0.32
C LEU A 75 -18.65 7.24 0.28
N LYS A 76 -19.29 6.32 1.03
CA LYS A 76 -20.74 6.31 1.23
C LYS A 76 -21.14 7.29 2.32
#